data_AF-A0A1I0BLK1-F1
#
_entry.id   AF-A0A1I0BLK1-F1
#
_cell.length_a   1.000
_cell.length_b   1.000
_cell.length_c   1.000
_cell.angle_alpha   90.00
_cell.angle_beta   90.00
_cell.angle_gamma   90.00
#
_symmetry.space_group_name_H-M   'P 1'
#
loop_
_entity.id
_entity.type
_entity.pdbx_description
1 polymer ?
#
loop_
_entity_poly.entity_id
_entity_poly.type
_entity_poly.pdbx_seq_one_letter_code
_entity_poly.pdbx_strand_id
1 'polypeptide(L)'
;MQISQLKDLSKKHLNETIEAVVLLSAVKVKTTKTDKKYGDLVIQDASKVLEAKLWDYDENEKKMQNFKDNEIVKIQALVGEYSGQLQLTIKSIERASDGAFSLEDFIPTSPWELESMEKGLQYFYSKIETSHLKELIKEMIFSEEYYEKFTTYPAARKVHHNFYRGLLHHTLEVLKFVNNVAITKKLSQLQMDRLIVMTLLHDWGKMMEYKALPDMGFTEEGTMIGHIFMGAHHTLNKMNKIKNFPQEDKLVVLNGILGHHGSLEFGSPVLPKTVEAQILHQGDKMSGDIESILSFMKEDVEEEEIFTKKLWNMGTEYYKK
;
A
#
# COMPACT_ATOMS: atom_id res chain seq x y z
N MET A 1 -21.39 -16.96 18.53
CA MET A 1 -21.96 -15.84 17.75
C MET A 1 -21.10 -15.63 16.51
N GLN A 2 -21.68 -15.38 15.33
CA GLN A 2 -20.87 -15.10 14.13
C GLN A 2 -20.54 -13.60 14.06
N ILE A 3 -19.26 -13.29 13.82
CA ILE A 3 -18.79 -11.92 13.58
C ILE A 3 -18.39 -11.81 12.11
N SER A 4 -18.93 -10.80 11.43
CA SER A 4 -18.62 -10.54 10.03
C SER A 4 -17.34 -9.70 9.86
N GLN A 5 -17.10 -8.72 10.75
CA GLN A 5 -15.89 -7.90 10.76
C GLN A 5 -15.34 -7.73 12.17
N LEU A 6 -14.02 -7.82 12.32
CA LEU A 6 -13.30 -7.69 13.60
C LEU A 6 -13.45 -6.31 14.23
N LYS A 7 -13.74 -5.26 13.44
CA LYS A 7 -14.07 -3.92 13.99
C LYS A 7 -15.35 -3.92 14.84
N ASP A 8 -16.26 -4.86 14.62
CA ASP A 8 -17.51 -4.95 15.36
C ASP A 8 -17.31 -5.52 16.78
N LEU A 9 -16.13 -6.09 17.04
CA LEU A 9 -15.74 -6.53 18.38
C LEU A 9 -15.53 -5.34 19.32
N SER A 10 -16.21 -5.44 20.46
CA SER A 10 -16.24 -4.42 21.51
C SER A 10 -16.36 -5.08 22.88
N LYS A 11 -16.23 -4.29 23.95
CA LYS A 11 -16.35 -4.77 25.34
C LYS A 11 -17.70 -5.44 25.66
N LYS A 12 -18.74 -5.22 24.85
CA LYS A 12 -20.04 -5.89 25.01
C LYS A 12 -19.97 -7.40 24.81
N HIS A 13 -18.97 -7.87 24.07
CA HIS A 13 -18.80 -9.28 23.73
C HIS A 13 -17.87 -10.01 24.71
N LEU A 14 -17.44 -9.38 25.81
CA LEU A 14 -16.53 -10.01 26.77
C LEU A 14 -17.12 -11.30 27.33
N ASN A 15 -16.29 -12.34 27.38
CA ASN A 15 -16.63 -13.71 27.79
C ASN A 15 -17.58 -14.45 26.83
N GLU A 16 -17.89 -13.88 25.66
CA GLU A 16 -18.64 -14.57 24.62
C GLU A 16 -17.71 -15.35 23.68
N THR A 17 -18.23 -16.44 23.14
CA THR A 17 -17.56 -17.20 22.09
C THR A 17 -18.05 -16.76 20.72
N ILE A 18 -17.11 -16.34 19.88
CA ILE A 18 -17.35 -15.90 18.52
C ILE A 18 -16.85 -16.93 17.50
N GLU A 19 -17.41 -16.88 16.31
CA GLU A 19 -16.89 -17.50 15.09
C GLU A 19 -16.60 -16.42 14.07
N ALA A 20 -15.45 -16.49 13.41
CA ALA A 20 -15.03 -15.56 12.36
C ALA A 20 -14.15 -16.28 11.33
N VAL A 21 -14.15 -15.79 10.10
CA VAL A 21 -13.12 -16.11 9.11
C VAL A 21 -12.12 -14.95 9.13
N VAL A 22 -10.84 -15.27 9.26
CA VAL A 22 -9.77 -14.27 9.42
C VAL A 22 -8.52 -14.74 8.69
N LEU A 23 -7.64 -13.81 8.39
CA LEU A 23 -6.28 -14.08 7.93
C LEU A 23 -5.37 -14.28 9.14
N LEU A 24 -4.64 -15.39 9.18
CA LEU A 24 -3.58 -15.66 10.14
C LEU A 24 -2.27 -15.07 9.62
N SER A 25 -1.93 -13.87 10.05
CA SER A 25 -0.78 -13.11 9.53
C SER A 25 0.54 -13.37 10.28
N ALA A 26 0.48 -13.88 11.51
CA ALA A 26 1.69 -14.34 12.20
C ALA A 26 1.40 -15.41 13.26
N VAL A 27 2.34 -16.34 13.42
CA VAL A 27 2.35 -17.34 14.49
C VAL A 27 3.70 -17.30 15.19
N LYS A 28 3.72 -17.02 16.49
CA LYS A 28 4.93 -17.10 17.33
C LYS A 28 4.69 -18.07 18.47
N VAL A 29 5.50 -19.10 18.59
CA VAL A 29 5.43 -20.01 19.74
C VAL A 29 6.22 -19.41 20.90
N LYS A 30 5.55 -19.22 22.04
CA LYS A 30 6.14 -18.68 23.27
C LYS A 30 5.93 -19.66 24.42
N THR A 31 6.72 -19.48 25.47
CA THR A 31 6.63 -20.32 26.67
C THR A 31 6.18 -19.46 27.86
N THR A 32 5.31 -20.01 28.70
CA THR A 32 4.93 -19.39 29.98
C THR A 32 6.07 -19.47 30.99
N LYS A 33 5.91 -18.83 32.15
CA LYS A 33 6.83 -18.98 33.29
C LYS A 33 6.88 -20.41 33.88
N THR A 34 5.93 -21.26 33.49
CA THR A 34 5.80 -22.65 33.96
C THR A 34 6.18 -23.66 32.87
N ASP A 35 6.99 -23.24 31.89
CA ASP A 35 7.47 -24.05 30.76
C ASP A 35 6.39 -24.64 29.82
N LYS A 36 5.15 -24.12 29.87
CA LYS A 36 4.09 -24.50 28.92
C LYS A 36 4.15 -23.67 27.65
N LYS A 37 4.06 -24.30 26.47
CA LYS A 37 4.00 -23.59 25.19
C LYS A 37 2.61 -23.03 24.91
N TYR A 38 2.56 -21.83 24.32
CA TYR A 38 1.36 -21.23 23.75
C TYR A 38 1.67 -20.55 22.42
N GLY A 39 0.69 -20.51 21.52
CA GLY A 39 0.74 -19.75 20.29
C GLY A 39 0.34 -18.30 20.54
N ASP A 40 1.23 -17.38 20.21
CA ASP A 40 0.99 -15.95 20.13
C ASP A 40 0.71 -15.60 18.67
N LEU A 41 -0.55 -15.38 18.34
CA LEU A 41 -1.05 -15.24 16.99
C LEU A 41 -1.42 -13.80 16.69
N VAL A 42 -1.20 -13.39 15.44
CA VAL A 42 -1.79 -12.18 14.88
C VAL A 42 -2.80 -12.60 13.82
N ILE A 43 -4.03 -12.13 14.00
CA ILE A 43 -5.12 -12.37 13.07
C ILE A 43 -5.67 -11.03 12.57
N GLN A 44 -6.23 -11.03 11.37
CA GLN A 44 -6.81 -9.82 10.81
C GLN A 44 -7.93 -10.08 9.82
N ASP A 45 -8.70 -9.04 9.58
CA ASP A 45 -9.49 -8.85 8.37
C ASP A 45 -9.19 -7.45 7.80
N ALA A 46 -9.93 -7.04 6.76
CA ALA A 46 -9.74 -5.73 6.14
C ALA A 46 -10.02 -4.55 7.10
N SER A 47 -10.69 -4.80 8.23
CA SER A 47 -11.12 -3.79 9.18
C SER A 47 -10.20 -3.62 10.38
N LYS A 48 -9.55 -4.70 10.84
CA LYS A 48 -8.78 -4.68 12.09
C LYS A 48 -7.76 -5.80 12.17
N VAL A 49 -6.65 -5.51 12.83
CA VAL A 49 -5.65 -6.49 13.27
C VAL A 49 -5.80 -6.70 14.78
N LEU A 50 -5.77 -7.96 15.23
CA LEU A 50 -5.91 -8.34 16.63
C LEU A 50 -4.87 -9.38 17.04
N GLU A 51 -4.47 -9.33 18.30
CA GLU A 51 -3.73 -10.41 18.94
C GLU A 51 -4.69 -11.51 19.41
N ALA A 52 -4.29 -12.76 19.20
CA ALA A 52 -4.97 -13.92 19.71
C ALA A 52 -3.99 -14.90 20.38
N LYS A 53 -4.44 -15.60 21.42
CA LYS A 53 -3.65 -16.63 22.11
C LYS A 53 -4.25 -18.01 21.86
N LEU A 54 -3.40 -18.96 21.52
CA LEU A 54 -3.71 -20.38 21.44
C LEU A 54 -2.98 -21.10 22.58
N TRP A 55 -3.70 -21.41 23.66
CA TRP A 55 -3.14 -22.15 24.79
C TRP A 55 -2.96 -23.62 24.45
N ASP A 56 -2.17 -24.32 25.29
CA ASP A 56 -1.90 -25.75 25.16
C ASP A 56 -1.43 -26.12 23.73
N TYR A 57 -0.45 -25.35 23.23
CA TYR A 57 -0.02 -25.39 21.83
C TYR A 57 0.43 -26.79 21.38
N ASP A 58 1.01 -27.58 22.28
CA ASP A 58 1.49 -28.94 21.99
C ASP A 58 0.36 -29.85 21.46
N GLU A 59 -0.90 -29.62 21.84
CA GLU A 59 -2.06 -30.36 21.30
C GLU A 59 -2.40 -29.98 19.86
N ASN A 60 -2.04 -28.75 19.45
CA ASN A 60 -2.33 -28.19 18.13
C ASN A 60 -1.08 -28.09 17.24
N GLU A 61 0.09 -28.49 17.72
CA GLU A 61 1.40 -28.24 17.09
C GLU A 61 1.45 -28.74 15.64
N LYS A 62 1.04 -30.00 15.40
CA LYS A 62 0.99 -30.57 14.04
C LYS A 62 0.07 -29.80 13.10
N LYS A 63 -1.05 -29.29 13.62
CA LYS A 63 -2.03 -28.53 12.83
C LYS A 63 -1.47 -27.16 12.47
N MET A 64 -0.87 -26.49 13.45
CA MET A 64 -0.28 -25.17 13.28
C MET A 64 0.96 -25.19 12.37
N GLN A 65 1.78 -26.25 12.41
CA GLN A 65 2.91 -26.45 11.48
C GLN A 65 2.48 -26.63 10.02
N ASN A 66 1.22 -27.03 9.77
CA ASN A 66 0.67 -27.18 8.43
C ASN A 66 0.05 -25.90 7.87
N PHE A 67 -0.06 -24.83 8.68
CA PHE A 67 -0.47 -23.52 8.20
C PHE A 67 0.71 -22.80 7.58
N LYS A 68 0.46 -22.16 6.43
CA LYS A 68 1.43 -21.28 5.80
C LYS A 68 1.28 -19.88 6.40
N ASP A 69 2.25 -19.02 6.13
CA ASP A 69 2.09 -17.59 6.39
C ASP A 69 0.88 -17.07 5.60
N ASN A 70 0.10 -16.18 6.21
CA ASN A 70 -1.06 -15.53 5.58
C ASN A 70 -2.14 -16.53 5.14
N GLU A 71 -2.37 -17.57 5.96
CA GLU A 71 -3.41 -18.56 5.75
C GLU A 71 -4.79 -18.00 6.16
N ILE A 72 -5.81 -18.21 5.33
CA ILE A 72 -7.20 -17.87 5.68
C ILE A 72 -7.79 -19.01 6.51
N VAL A 73 -8.24 -18.68 7.71
CA VAL A 73 -8.70 -19.64 8.71
C VAL A 73 -10.08 -19.28 9.25
N LYS A 74 -10.90 -20.30 9.52
CA LYS A 74 -12.08 -20.18 10.36
C LYS A 74 -11.65 -20.41 11.81
N ILE A 75 -12.00 -19.46 12.68
CA ILE A 75 -11.72 -19.55 14.12
C ILE A 75 -13.00 -19.61 14.93
N GLN A 76 -12.95 -20.33 16.05
CA GLN A 76 -13.81 -20.12 17.19
C GLN A 76 -12.97 -19.58 18.33
N ALA A 77 -13.36 -18.44 18.92
CA ALA A 77 -12.55 -17.78 19.93
C ALA A 77 -13.38 -17.18 21.06
N LEU A 78 -12.84 -17.22 22.28
CA LEU A 78 -13.39 -16.53 23.44
C LEU A 78 -12.85 -15.09 23.47
N VAL A 79 -13.74 -14.11 23.56
CA VAL A 79 -13.37 -12.70 23.69
C VAL A 79 -12.98 -12.40 25.14
N GLY A 80 -11.75 -11.93 25.34
CA GLY A 80 -11.26 -11.48 26.64
C GLY A 80 -10.68 -10.07 26.57
N GLU A 81 -10.10 -9.62 27.70
CA GLU A 81 -9.41 -8.35 27.82
C GLU A 81 -8.06 -8.58 28.50
N TYR A 82 -7.01 -7.96 27.96
CA TYR A 82 -5.68 -7.95 28.54
C TYR A 82 -5.12 -6.53 28.50
N SER A 83 -4.73 -5.99 29.66
CA SER A 83 -4.20 -4.62 29.78
C SER A 83 -5.08 -3.55 29.12
N GLY A 84 -6.40 -3.68 29.19
CA GLY A 84 -7.35 -2.71 28.64
C GLY A 84 -7.71 -2.92 27.16
N GLN A 85 -7.06 -3.86 26.47
CA GLN A 85 -7.30 -4.16 25.06
C GLN A 85 -8.01 -5.52 24.89
N LEU A 86 -8.89 -5.60 23.90
CA LEU A 86 -9.53 -6.88 23.55
C LEU A 86 -8.47 -7.87 23.06
N GLN A 87 -8.56 -9.09 23.53
CA GLN A 87 -7.70 -10.19 23.11
C GLN A 87 -8.55 -11.43 22.92
N LEU A 88 -8.28 -12.19 21.86
CA LEU A 88 -9.00 -13.43 21.61
C LEU A 88 -8.24 -14.63 22.17
N THR A 89 -8.94 -15.59 22.76
CA THR A 89 -8.40 -16.91 23.08
C THR A 89 -8.99 -17.93 22.11
N ILE A 90 -8.16 -18.47 21.22
CA ILE A 90 -8.57 -19.44 20.21
C ILE A 90 -8.97 -20.75 20.89
N LYS A 91 -10.16 -21.24 20.55
CA LYS A 91 -10.73 -22.53 20.98
C LYS A 91 -10.63 -23.57 19.86
N SER A 92 -10.86 -23.16 18.62
CA SER A 92 -10.61 -23.96 17.43
C SER A 92 -10.16 -23.05 16.29
N ILE A 93 -9.33 -23.60 15.40
CA ILE A 93 -8.80 -22.93 14.22
C ILE A 93 -8.72 -23.95 13.10
N GLU A 94 -9.31 -23.68 11.95
CA GLU A 94 -9.36 -24.58 10.79
C GLU A 94 -9.08 -23.80 9.52
N ARG A 95 -8.46 -24.42 8.51
CA ARG A 95 -8.31 -23.79 7.19
C ARG A 95 -9.69 -23.48 6.63
N ALA A 96 -9.89 -22.26 6.12
CA ALA A 96 -11.11 -21.92 5.41
C ALA A 96 -11.17 -22.72 4.08
N SER A 97 -12.37 -23.09 3.64
CA SER A 97 -12.53 -23.88 2.42
C SER A 97 -11.84 -23.24 1.20
N ASP A 98 -11.04 -24.02 0.48
CA ASP A 98 -10.30 -23.56 -0.70
C ASP A 98 -11.24 -22.91 -1.74
N GLY A 99 -10.83 -21.75 -2.27
CA GLY A 99 -11.53 -21.04 -3.34
C GLY A 99 -12.77 -20.23 -2.92
N ALA A 100 -13.14 -20.25 -1.63
CA ALA A 100 -14.25 -19.43 -1.13
C ALA A 100 -13.86 -17.97 -0.85
N PHE A 101 -12.56 -17.70 -0.67
CA PHE A 101 -12.05 -16.41 -0.23
C PHE A 101 -10.77 -16.03 -0.96
N SER A 102 -10.53 -14.72 -1.07
CA SER A 102 -9.31 -14.12 -1.60
C SER A 102 -8.57 -13.35 -0.51
N LEU A 103 -7.27 -13.15 -0.69
CA LEU A 103 -6.46 -12.41 0.28
C LEU A 103 -6.94 -10.95 0.45
N GLU A 104 -7.43 -10.34 -0.64
CA GLU A 104 -7.95 -8.96 -0.65
C GLU A 104 -9.19 -8.76 0.22
N ASP A 105 -9.90 -9.83 0.59
CA ASP A 105 -11.04 -9.78 1.52
C ASP A 105 -10.60 -9.49 2.98
N PHE A 106 -9.32 -9.72 3.31
CA PHE A 106 -8.79 -9.66 4.69
C PHE A 106 -7.69 -8.62 4.88
N ILE A 107 -7.48 -7.75 3.89
CA ILE A 107 -6.53 -6.64 3.96
C ILE A 107 -7.24 -5.35 3.53
N PRO A 108 -6.85 -4.18 4.06
CA PRO A 108 -7.32 -2.91 3.52
C PRO A 108 -7.06 -2.86 2.02
N THR A 109 -8.04 -2.44 1.24
CA THR A 109 -7.96 -2.36 -0.24
C THR A 109 -8.38 -0.98 -0.72
N SER A 110 -7.96 -0.63 -1.94
CA SER A 110 -8.34 0.62 -2.58
C SER A 110 -9.87 0.78 -2.63
N PRO A 111 -10.41 1.99 -2.32
CA PRO A 111 -11.82 2.26 -2.48
C PRO A 111 -12.22 2.48 -3.95
N TRP A 112 -11.26 2.48 -4.89
CA TRP A 112 -11.53 2.56 -6.33
C TRP A 112 -11.63 1.15 -6.92
N GLU A 113 -12.65 0.93 -7.73
CA GLU A 113 -12.87 -0.33 -8.44
C GLU A 113 -11.68 -0.66 -9.37
N LEU A 114 -11.20 -1.91 -9.33
CA LEU A 114 -10.05 -2.34 -10.13
C LEU A 114 -10.27 -2.11 -11.62
N GLU A 115 -11.42 -2.52 -12.16
CA GLU A 115 -11.72 -2.34 -13.58
C GLU A 115 -11.66 -0.86 -14.00
N SER A 116 -12.07 0.06 -13.11
CA SER A 116 -11.99 1.49 -13.36
C SER A 116 -10.55 1.99 -13.33
N MET A 117 -9.74 1.48 -12.41
CA MET A 117 -8.31 1.80 -12.33
C MET A 117 -7.55 1.27 -13.55
N GLU A 118 -7.81 0.04 -13.98
CA GLU A 118 -7.21 -0.55 -15.18
C GLU A 118 -7.57 0.24 -16.43
N LYS A 119 -8.83 0.65 -16.59
CA LYS A 119 -9.26 1.56 -17.66
C LYS A 119 -8.52 2.90 -17.60
N GLY A 120 -8.33 3.46 -16.40
CA GLY A 120 -7.56 4.69 -16.19
C GLY A 120 -6.09 4.53 -16.63
N LEU A 121 -5.47 3.42 -16.26
CA LEU A 121 -4.09 3.10 -16.62
C LEU A 121 -3.93 2.96 -18.14
N GLN A 122 -4.84 2.21 -18.78
CA GLN A 122 -4.88 2.07 -20.24
C GLN A 122 -5.14 3.41 -20.94
N TYR A 123 -6.02 4.25 -20.39
CA TYR A 123 -6.29 5.58 -20.91
C TYR A 123 -5.01 6.42 -20.97
N PHE A 124 -4.28 6.57 -19.85
CA PHE A 124 -3.05 7.38 -19.84
C PHE A 124 -1.95 6.77 -20.72
N TYR A 125 -1.79 5.45 -20.72
CA TYR A 125 -0.87 4.78 -21.64
C TYR A 125 -1.21 5.05 -23.12
N SER A 126 -2.49 5.07 -23.48
CA SER A 126 -2.92 5.33 -24.86
C SER A 126 -2.56 6.74 -25.34
N LYS A 127 -2.46 7.71 -24.42
CA LYS A 127 -2.12 9.12 -24.71
C LYS A 127 -0.65 9.35 -25.03
N ILE A 128 0.23 8.39 -24.74
CA ILE A 128 1.64 8.48 -25.09
C ILE A 128 1.77 8.29 -26.60
N GLU A 129 2.23 9.32 -27.31
CA GLU A 129 2.43 9.30 -28.77
C GLU A 129 3.88 8.97 -29.17
N THR A 130 4.84 9.39 -28.36
CA THR A 130 6.26 9.16 -28.54
C THR A 130 6.60 7.67 -28.40
N SER A 131 7.09 7.07 -29.49
CA SER A 131 7.20 5.61 -29.62
C SER A 131 8.10 4.94 -28.57
N HIS A 132 9.30 5.46 -28.33
CA HIS A 132 10.24 4.87 -27.36
C HIS A 132 9.79 5.05 -25.91
N LEU A 133 9.07 6.14 -25.61
CA LEU A 133 8.45 6.37 -24.31
C LEU A 133 7.27 5.41 -24.07
N LYS A 134 6.47 5.16 -25.11
CA LYS A 134 5.38 4.18 -25.05
C LYS A 134 5.92 2.76 -24.89
N GLU A 135 6.96 2.41 -25.64
CA GLU A 135 7.66 1.13 -25.53
C GLU A 135 8.23 0.92 -24.12
N LEU A 136 8.82 1.95 -23.50
CA LEU A 136 9.31 1.89 -22.13
C LEU A 136 8.21 1.49 -21.13
N ILE A 137 7.05 2.16 -21.18
CA ILE A 137 5.93 1.83 -20.27
C ILE A 137 5.39 0.44 -20.54
N LYS A 138 5.30 0.03 -21.81
CA LYS A 138 4.88 -1.34 -22.17
C LYS A 138 5.81 -2.40 -21.56
N GLU A 139 7.11 -2.20 -21.70
CA GLU A 139 8.16 -3.10 -21.25
C GLU A 139 8.38 -3.14 -19.73
N MET A 140 7.90 -2.11 -19.03
CA MET A 140 7.95 -2.01 -17.58
C MET A 140 6.59 -2.35 -16.99
N ILE A 141 5.64 -1.41 -17.00
CA ILE A 141 4.36 -1.55 -16.30
C ILE A 141 3.52 -2.71 -16.85
N PHE A 142 3.43 -2.86 -18.17
CA PHE A 142 2.55 -3.85 -18.80
C PHE A 142 3.22 -5.20 -19.10
N SER A 143 4.43 -5.42 -18.60
CA SER A 143 5.03 -6.75 -18.61
C SER A 143 4.37 -7.61 -17.53
N GLU A 144 4.17 -8.91 -17.83
CA GLU A 144 3.55 -9.85 -16.89
C GLU A 144 4.27 -9.88 -15.53
N GLU A 145 5.61 -9.75 -15.55
CA GLU A 145 6.46 -9.72 -14.35
C GLU A 145 6.13 -8.57 -13.39
N TYR A 146 5.80 -7.38 -13.91
CA TYR A 146 5.61 -6.18 -13.09
C TYR A 146 4.15 -5.76 -12.95
N TYR A 147 3.29 -6.13 -13.89
CA TYR A 147 1.90 -5.68 -13.90
C TYR A 147 1.16 -6.10 -12.63
N GLU A 148 1.28 -7.38 -12.24
CA GLU A 148 0.66 -7.89 -11.01
C GLU A 148 1.14 -7.12 -9.78
N LYS A 149 2.45 -6.90 -9.63
CA LYS A 149 2.99 -6.14 -8.49
C LYS A 149 2.51 -4.69 -8.50
N PHE A 150 2.47 -4.06 -9.67
CA PHE A 150 2.10 -2.66 -9.81
C PHE A 150 0.63 -2.43 -9.43
N THR A 151 -0.24 -3.38 -9.77
CA THR A 151 -1.68 -3.31 -9.50
C THR A 151 -2.05 -3.75 -8.08
N THR A 152 -1.17 -4.46 -7.36
CA THR A 152 -1.50 -5.05 -6.04
C THR A 152 -0.74 -4.43 -4.86
N TYR A 153 0.45 -3.86 -5.09
CA TYR A 153 1.28 -3.34 -4.00
C TYR A 153 0.74 -2.05 -3.37
N PRO A 154 1.07 -1.80 -2.09
CA PRO A 154 0.77 -0.53 -1.44
C PRO A 154 1.69 0.59 -1.93
N ALA A 155 1.22 1.85 -1.88
CA ALA A 155 2.03 3.04 -2.15
C ALA A 155 2.74 3.59 -0.91
N ALA A 156 2.34 3.17 0.30
CA ALA A 156 3.05 3.51 1.53
C ALA A 156 2.91 2.43 2.60
N ARG A 157 3.52 2.67 3.76
CA ARG A 157 3.54 1.72 4.89
C ARG A 157 2.53 2.03 5.97
N LYS A 158 2.58 3.28 6.44
CA LYS A 158 1.88 3.69 7.66
C LYS A 158 0.80 4.71 7.38
N VAL A 159 0.98 5.53 6.35
CA VAL A 159 0.11 6.66 6.06
C VAL A 159 -0.02 6.78 4.55
N HIS A 160 -1.27 6.86 4.07
CA HIS A 160 -1.69 7.13 2.69
C HIS A 160 -1.43 6.00 1.70
N HIS A 161 -2.49 5.44 1.12
CA HIS A 161 -2.40 4.35 0.14
C HIS A 161 -1.60 3.11 0.61
N ASN A 162 -1.58 2.81 1.91
CA ASN A 162 -0.91 1.62 2.49
C ASN A 162 -1.73 0.33 2.37
N PHE A 163 -2.67 0.33 1.43
CA PHE A 163 -3.63 -0.73 1.18
C PHE A 163 -3.33 -1.46 -0.13
N TYR A 164 -3.97 -2.61 -0.32
CA TYR A 164 -3.92 -3.37 -1.55
C TYR A 164 -4.36 -2.52 -2.73
N ARG A 165 -3.60 -2.56 -3.84
CA ARG A 165 -3.76 -1.68 -5.01
C ARG A 165 -3.45 -0.20 -4.76
N GLY A 166 -2.77 0.12 -3.66
CA GLY A 166 -2.40 1.48 -3.29
C GLY A 166 -1.50 2.17 -4.30
N LEU A 167 -0.48 1.47 -4.81
CA LEU A 167 0.47 2.05 -5.77
C LEU A 167 -0.20 2.48 -7.08
N LEU A 168 -1.08 1.64 -7.61
CA LEU A 168 -1.89 1.96 -8.80
C LEU A 168 -2.83 3.13 -8.53
N HIS A 169 -3.52 3.14 -7.40
CA HIS A 169 -4.41 4.24 -7.00
C HIS A 169 -3.63 5.55 -6.96
N HIS A 170 -2.57 5.62 -6.17
CA HIS A 170 -1.71 6.81 -6.02
C HIS A 170 -1.24 7.31 -7.37
N THR A 171 -0.69 6.43 -8.20
CA THR A 171 -0.19 6.79 -9.52
C THR A 171 -1.29 7.38 -10.42
N LEU A 172 -2.50 6.82 -10.41
CA LEU A 172 -3.63 7.34 -11.19
C LEU A 172 -4.16 8.67 -10.65
N GLU A 173 -4.13 8.87 -9.33
CA GLU A 173 -4.46 10.15 -8.72
C GLU A 173 -3.48 11.24 -9.17
N VAL A 174 -2.17 10.99 -9.04
CA VAL A 174 -1.13 11.93 -9.49
C VAL A 174 -1.27 12.19 -10.99
N LEU A 175 -1.51 11.16 -11.82
CA LEU A 175 -1.76 11.33 -13.27
C LEU A 175 -2.94 12.27 -13.55
N LYS A 176 -4.04 12.17 -12.80
CA LYS A 176 -5.19 13.07 -12.95
C LYS A 176 -4.81 14.51 -12.60
N PHE A 177 -4.09 14.74 -11.49
CA PHE A 177 -3.66 16.07 -11.07
C PHE A 177 -2.71 16.71 -12.08
N VAL A 178 -1.63 16.01 -12.45
CA VAL A 178 -0.61 16.54 -13.34
C VAL A 178 -1.17 16.79 -14.74
N ASN A 179 -2.09 15.94 -15.23
CA ASN A 179 -2.75 16.12 -16.52
C ASN A 179 -3.58 17.42 -16.58
N ASN A 180 -4.33 17.75 -15.51
CA ASN A 180 -5.10 18.98 -15.45
C ASN A 180 -4.21 20.24 -15.51
N VAL A 181 -3.10 20.22 -14.76
CA VAL A 181 -2.11 21.30 -14.79
C VAL A 181 -1.50 21.41 -16.18
N ALA A 182 -1.11 20.30 -16.77
CA ALA A 182 -0.41 20.27 -18.04
C ALA A 182 -1.27 20.76 -19.22
N ILE A 183 -2.56 20.38 -19.26
CA ILE A 183 -3.53 20.90 -20.23
C ILE A 183 -3.71 22.41 -20.06
N THR A 184 -3.85 22.87 -18.82
CA THR A 184 -4.06 24.30 -18.50
C THR A 184 -2.85 25.14 -18.92
N LYS A 185 -1.63 24.60 -18.74
CA LYS A 185 -0.38 25.24 -19.14
C LYS A 185 -0.01 25.02 -20.61
N LYS A 186 -0.83 24.27 -21.35
CA LYS A 186 -0.64 23.99 -22.78
C LYS A 186 0.72 23.38 -23.08
N LEU A 187 1.12 22.37 -22.30
CA LEU A 187 2.33 21.61 -22.56
C LEU A 187 2.30 21.01 -23.98
N SER A 188 3.45 20.95 -24.64
CA SER A 188 3.57 20.25 -25.92
C SER A 188 3.34 18.75 -25.75
N GLN A 189 3.02 18.04 -26.84
CA GLN A 189 2.79 16.60 -26.79
C GLN A 189 3.99 15.82 -26.21
N LEU A 190 5.22 16.20 -26.55
CA LEU A 190 6.42 15.55 -25.99
C LEU A 190 6.54 15.78 -24.47
N GLN A 191 6.21 16.97 -23.98
CA GLN A 191 6.19 17.26 -22.54
C GLN A 191 5.07 16.47 -21.84
N MET A 192 3.89 16.32 -22.47
CA MET A 192 2.82 15.47 -21.95
C MET A 192 3.25 14.01 -21.86
N ASP A 193 3.88 13.47 -22.91
CA ASP A 193 4.37 12.09 -22.95
C ASP A 193 5.42 11.86 -21.85
N ARG A 194 6.40 12.77 -21.72
CA ARG A 194 7.42 12.72 -20.67
C ARG A 194 6.80 12.75 -19.28
N LEU A 195 5.85 13.66 -19.05
CA LEU A 195 5.14 13.80 -17.78
C LEU A 195 4.38 12.51 -17.42
N ILE A 196 3.58 11.97 -18.34
CA ILE A 196 2.84 10.72 -18.11
C ILE A 196 3.81 9.57 -17.76
N VAL A 197 4.91 9.43 -18.51
CA VAL A 197 5.89 8.37 -18.29
C VAL A 197 6.57 8.49 -16.94
N MET A 198 7.07 9.69 -16.59
CA MET A 198 7.72 9.88 -15.30
C MET A 198 6.74 9.74 -14.13
N THR A 199 5.47 10.13 -14.30
CA THR A 199 4.44 9.89 -13.29
C THR A 199 4.10 8.41 -13.14
N LEU A 200 4.00 7.64 -14.23
CA LEU A 200 3.80 6.19 -14.12
C LEU A 200 4.95 5.49 -13.39
N LEU A 201 6.16 6.05 -13.47
CA LEU A 201 7.39 5.47 -12.94
C LEU A 201 7.95 6.18 -11.70
N HIS A 202 7.29 7.19 -11.13
CA HIS A 202 7.89 7.94 -10.01
C HIS A 202 8.10 7.05 -8.78
N ASP A 203 7.10 6.22 -8.50
CA ASP A 203 7.03 5.38 -7.31
C ASP A 203 7.09 3.87 -7.59
N TRP A 204 7.26 3.46 -8.85
CA TRP A 204 7.22 2.04 -9.23
C TRP A 204 8.28 1.20 -8.49
N GLY A 205 9.38 1.83 -8.04
CA GLY A 205 10.40 1.20 -7.21
C GLY A 205 9.87 0.64 -5.89
N LYS A 206 8.70 1.09 -5.42
CA LYS A 206 8.04 0.58 -4.21
C LYS A 206 7.68 -0.90 -4.31
N MET A 207 7.54 -1.44 -5.53
CA MET A 207 7.37 -2.89 -5.76
C MET A 207 8.59 -3.72 -5.36
N MET A 208 9.76 -3.10 -5.32
CA MET A 208 11.03 -3.72 -4.91
C MET A 208 11.38 -3.34 -3.46
N GLU A 209 10.99 -2.14 -3.04
CA GLU A 209 11.22 -1.66 -1.67
C GLU A 209 10.30 -2.35 -0.66
N TYR A 210 9.06 -2.63 -1.05
CA TYR A 210 8.05 -3.16 -0.16
C TYR A 210 7.87 -4.67 -0.27
N LYS A 211 7.47 -5.28 0.86
CA LYS A 211 6.89 -6.62 0.84
C LYS A 211 5.44 -6.50 0.40
N ALA A 212 4.96 -7.52 -0.31
CA ALA A 212 3.55 -7.64 -0.66
C ALA A 212 2.69 -7.72 0.61
N LEU A 213 1.49 -7.17 0.56
CA LEU A 213 0.53 -7.34 1.64
C LEU A 213 0.14 -8.82 1.78
N PRO A 214 -0.17 -9.28 3.00
CA PRO A 214 -0.34 -8.53 4.25
C PRO A 214 0.97 -8.23 5.00
N ASP A 215 2.12 -8.65 4.49
CA ASP A 215 3.40 -8.49 5.19
C ASP A 215 3.83 -7.03 5.27
N MET A 216 3.65 -6.44 6.44
CA MET A 216 4.08 -5.09 6.75
C MET A 216 5.57 -5.04 7.09
N GLY A 217 6.43 -4.73 6.14
CA GLY A 217 7.85 -4.42 6.35
C GLY A 217 8.66 -4.40 5.07
N PHE A 218 9.79 -3.71 5.04
CA PHE A 218 10.63 -3.54 3.85
C PHE A 218 11.29 -4.86 3.42
N THR A 219 11.64 -4.96 2.14
CA THR A 219 12.62 -5.96 1.70
C THR A 219 14.01 -5.56 2.22
N GLU A 220 14.96 -6.50 2.23
CA GLU A 220 16.34 -6.18 2.61
C GLU A 220 16.93 -5.12 1.66
N GLU A 221 16.71 -5.30 0.35
CA GLU A 221 17.12 -4.35 -0.68
C GLU A 221 16.44 -2.98 -0.49
N GLY A 222 15.14 -2.96 -0.24
CA GLY A 222 14.38 -1.76 0.06
C GLY A 222 14.90 -1.00 1.27
N THR A 223 15.26 -1.74 2.32
CA THR A 223 15.84 -1.16 3.54
C THR A 223 17.19 -0.50 3.29
N MET A 224 18.02 -1.10 2.43
CA MET A 224 19.38 -0.63 2.19
C MET A 224 19.49 0.42 1.09
N ILE A 225 18.60 0.39 0.09
CA ILE A 225 18.75 1.15 -1.16
C ILE A 225 17.65 2.20 -1.36
N GLY A 226 16.40 1.84 -1.09
CA GLY A 226 15.25 2.73 -1.26
C GLY A 226 14.68 2.81 -2.69
N HIS A 227 13.37 3.05 -2.81
CA HIS A 227 12.65 2.98 -4.09
C HIS A 227 13.08 4.01 -5.13
N ILE A 228 13.51 5.21 -4.74
CA ILE A 228 13.86 6.28 -5.69
C ILE A 228 15.05 5.85 -6.56
N PHE A 229 16.12 5.36 -5.92
CA PHE A 229 17.28 4.86 -6.63
C PHE A 229 16.93 3.61 -7.44
N MET A 230 16.28 2.61 -6.83
CA MET A 230 15.92 1.37 -7.53
C MET A 230 15.04 1.66 -8.75
N GLY A 231 14.06 2.54 -8.59
CA GLY A 231 13.14 2.95 -9.65
C GLY A 231 13.88 3.61 -10.82
N ALA A 232 14.79 4.55 -10.54
CA ALA A 232 15.60 5.18 -11.57
C ALA A 232 16.61 4.21 -12.22
N HIS A 233 17.25 3.35 -11.43
CA HIS A 233 18.24 2.38 -11.89
C HIS A 233 17.63 1.39 -12.89
N HIS A 234 16.52 0.76 -12.51
CA HIS A 234 15.84 -0.20 -13.38
C HIS A 234 15.22 0.47 -14.62
N THR A 235 14.73 1.71 -14.49
CA THR A 235 14.26 2.51 -15.64
C THR A 235 15.39 2.76 -16.63
N LEU A 236 16.54 3.24 -16.18
CA LEU A 236 17.71 3.48 -17.04
C LEU A 236 18.17 2.20 -17.73
N ASN A 237 18.21 1.08 -17.00
CA ASN A 237 18.57 -0.22 -17.56
C ASN A 237 17.62 -0.64 -18.69
N LYS A 238 16.31 -0.39 -18.53
CA LYS A 238 15.34 -0.68 -19.60
C LYS A 238 15.49 0.28 -20.79
N MET A 239 15.64 1.58 -20.55
CA MET A 239 15.91 2.56 -21.61
C MET A 239 17.16 2.24 -22.43
N ASN A 240 18.19 1.66 -21.82
CA ASN A 240 19.42 1.25 -22.51
C ASN A 240 19.25 0.01 -23.40
N LYS A 241 18.19 -0.78 -23.18
CA LYS A 241 17.85 -1.94 -24.02
C LYS A 241 16.95 -1.57 -25.20
N ILE A 242 16.23 -0.46 -25.12
CA ILE A 242 15.39 0.05 -26.21
C ILE A 242 16.26 0.71 -27.27
N LYS A 243 16.10 0.27 -28.53
CA LYS A 243 16.92 0.74 -29.65
C LYS A 243 16.70 2.24 -29.90
N ASN A 244 17.79 2.98 -30.08
CA ASN A 244 17.77 4.41 -30.42
C ASN A 244 17.02 5.30 -29.40
N PHE A 245 16.96 4.92 -28.12
CA PHE A 245 16.32 5.74 -27.10
C PHE A 245 17.07 7.08 -26.92
N PRO A 246 16.44 8.25 -27.17
CA PRO A 246 17.11 9.55 -27.13
C PRO A 246 17.69 9.88 -25.75
N GLN A 247 18.93 10.37 -25.73
CA GLN A 247 19.63 10.69 -24.48
C GLN A 247 18.91 11.79 -23.67
N GLU A 248 18.31 12.77 -24.34
CA GLU A 248 17.55 13.83 -23.70
C GLU A 248 16.37 13.27 -22.90
N ASP A 249 15.57 12.39 -23.51
CA ASP A 249 14.42 11.78 -22.83
C ASP A 249 14.83 10.92 -21.64
N LYS A 250 15.98 10.23 -21.72
CA LYS A 250 16.53 9.51 -20.56
C LYS A 250 16.77 10.47 -19.40
N LEU A 251 17.46 11.58 -19.66
CA LEU A 251 17.78 12.57 -18.63
C LEU A 251 16.53 13.20 -18.02
N VAL A 252 15.53 13.54 -18.84
CA VAL A 252 14.30 14.18 -18.36
C VAL A 252 13.46 13.22 -17.52
N VAL A 253 13.22 11.99 -17.98
CA VAL A 253 12.45 11.00 -17.23
C VAL A 253 13.16 10.62 -15.94
N LEU A 254 14.49 10.39 -15.98
CA LEU A 254 15.26 10.08 -14.78
C LEU A 254 15.29 11.23 -13.78
N ASN A 255 15.35 12.49 -14.23
CA ASN A 255 15.24 13.63 -13.32
C ASN A 255 13.84 13.70 -12.67
N GLY A 256 12.78 13.36 -13.41
CA GLY A 256 11.44 13.23 -12.86
C GLY A 256 11.39 12.20 -11.74
N ILE A 257 11.87 10.97 -11.99
CA ILE A 257 11.88 9.90 -10.98
C ILE A 257 12.78 10.25 -9.79
N LEU A 258 14.00 10.73 -10.02
CA LEU A 258 14.94 11.04 -8.93
C LEU A 258 14.52 12.28 -8.13
N GLY A 259 13.74 13.19 -8.71
CA GLY A 259 13.41 14.47 -8.11
C GLY A 259 11.99 14.61 -7.61
N HIS A 260 11.13 13.60 -7.72
CA HIS A 260 9.69 13.77 -7.51
C HIS A 260 9.29 14.20 -6.08
N HIS A 261 10.01 13.82 -5.02
CA HIS A 261 9.71 14.40 -3.69
C HIS A 261 10.08 15.89 -3.57
N GLY A 262 10.88 16.42 -4.51
CA GLY A 262 11.17 17.85 -4.63
C GLY A 262 12.04 18.47 -3.53
N SER A 263 12.60 17.66 -2.64
CA SER A 263 13.46 18.12 -1.56
C SER A 263 14.57 17.11 -1.29
N LEU A 264 15.80 17.62 -1.17
CA LEU A 264 16.95 16.83 -0.75
C LEU A 264 16.76 16.31 0.69
N GLU A 265 16.10 17.09 1.55
CA GLU A 265 15.79 16.70 2.93
C GLU A 265 14.73 15.60 3.01
N PHE A 266 13.84 15.52 2.00
CA PHE A 266 12.84 14.46 1.87
C PHE A 266 13.30 13.29 0.99
N GLY A 267 14.62 13.15 0.81
CA GLY A 267 15.23 11.97 0.23
C GLY A 267 15.38 11.98 -1.30
N SER A 268 14.98 13.05 -2.02
CA SER A 268 15.28 13.15 -3.44
C SER A 268 16.80 13.30 -3.67
N PRO A 269 17.45 12.45 -4.50
CA PRO A 269 18.86 12.63 -4.83
C PRO A 269 19.16 13.93 -5.60
N VAL A 270 18.18 14.46 -6.34
CA VAL A 270 18.26 15.72 -7.09
C VAL A 270 16.94 16.45 -7.03
N LEU A 271 16.91 17.76 -7.32
CA LEU A 271 15.66 18.51 -7.48
C LEU A 271 15.07 18.33 -8.89
N PRO A 272 13.76 18.56 -9.08
CA PRO A 272 13.15 18.71 -10.39
C PRO A 272 13.84 19.81 -11.20
N LYS A 273 14.16 19.52 -12.47
CA LYS A 273 14.90 20.42 -13.38
C LYS A 273 14.16 20.69 -14.68
N THR A 274 12.97 20.12 -14.86
CA THR A 274 12.09 20.36 -16.02
C THR A 274 10.70 20.80 -15.56
N VAL A 275 9.94 21.38 -16.47
CA VAL A 275 8.54 21.79 -16.20
C VAL A 275 7.71 20.56 -15.81
N GLU A 276 7.89 19.47 -16.54
CA GLU A 276 7.24 18.18 -16.31
C GLU A 276 7.59 17.61 -14.94
N ALA A 277 8.88 17.57 -14.58
CA ALA A 277 9.32 17.08 -13.27
C ALA A 277 8.80 17.95 -12.13
N GLN A 278 8.72 19.28 -12.33
CA GLN A 278 8.16 20.18 -11.33
C GLN A 278 6.65 19.96 -11.16
N ILE A 279 5.92 19.73 -12.25
CA ILE A 279 4.50 19.40 -12.21
C ILE A 279 4.29 18.05 -11.49
N LEU A 280 5.09 17.02 -11.81
CA LEU A 280 5.06 15.73 -11.11
C LEU A 280 5.24 15.92 -9.61
N HIS A 281 6.29 16.63 -9.19
CA HIS A 281 6.54 16.87 -7.77
C HIS A 281 5.34 17.53 -7.06
N GLN A 282 4.74 18.55 -7.68
CA GLN A 282 3.59 19.22 -7.08
C GLN A 282 2.34 18.32 -7.06
N GLY A 283 2.15 17.48 -8.07
CA GLY A 283 1.05 16.50 -8.11
C GLY A 283 1.19 15.42 -7.05
N ASP A 284 2.39 14.87 -6.90
CA ASP A 284 2.71 13.85 -5.89
C ASP A 284 2.55 14.41 -4.47
N LYS A 285 3.12 15.59 -4.19
CA LYS A 285 2.96 16.28 -2.91
C LYS A 285 1.49 16.58 -2.60
N MET A 286 0.71 17.03 -3.60
CA MET A 286 -0.70 17.34 -3.42
C MET A 286 -1.52 16.09 -3.06
N SER A 287 -1.25 14.96 -3.73
CA SER A 287 -1.86 13.66 -3.40
C SER A 287 -1.60 13.28 -1.94
N GLY A 288 -0.33 13.26 -1.54
CA GLY A 288 0.04 12.92 -0.15
C GLY A 288 -0.52 13.87 0.90
N ASP A 289 -0.47 15.19 0.66
CA ASP A 289 -0.97 16.19 1.61
C ASP A 289 -2.50 16.08 1.79
N ILE A 290 -3.26 15.97 0.69
CA ILE A 290 -4.73 15.91 0.76
C ILE A 290 -5.20 14.60 1.37
N GLU A 291 -4.61 13.46 1.01
CA GLU A 291 -4.95 12.18 1.65
C GLU A 291 -4.63 12.21 3.16
N SER A 292 -3.55 12.92 3.55
CA SER A 292 -3.23 13.16 4.95
C SER A 292 -4.28 13.92 5.72
N ILE A 293 -4.86 14.94 5.10
CA ILE A 293 -5.91 15.72 5.73
C ILE A 293 -7.17 14.87 5.83
N LEU A 294 -7.57 14.20 4.75
CA LEU A 294 -8.81 13.43 4.68
C LEU A 294 -8.80 12.23 5.63
N SER A 295 -7.68 11.49 5.71
CA SER A 295 -7.54 10.37 6.65
C SER A 295 -7.61 10.85 8.09
N PHE A 296 -6.88 11.92 8.42
CA PHE A 296 -6.86 12.49 9.76
C PHE A 296 -8.24 13.01 10.19
N MET A 297 -8.98 13.67 9.30
CA MET A 297 -10.34 14.15 9.57
C MET A 297 -11.33 12.99 9.79
N LYS A 298 -11.15 11.84 9.13
CA LYS A 298 -11.99 10.66 9.36
C LYS A 298 -11.73 10.00 10.72
N GLU A 299 -10.48 10.05 11.19
CA GLU A 299 -10.08 9.48 12.49
C GLU A 299 -10.43 10.39 13.68
N ASP A 300 -10.48 11.70 13.47
CA ASP A 300 -10.77 12.69 14.51
C ASP A 300 -12.29 12.86 14.76
N VAL A 301 -12.88 11.82 15.36
CA VAL A 301 -14.32 11.70 15.66
C VAL A 301 -14.76 12.47 16.92
N GLU A 302 -13.95 13.39 17.46
CA GLU A 302 -14.43 14.26 18.55
C GLU A 302 -15.48 15.24 17.98
N GLU A 303 -16.76 14.90 18.15
CA GLU A 303 -17.93 15.52 17.50
C GLU A 303 -18.22 16.98 17.94
N GLU A 304 -17.68 17.41 19.08
CA GLU A 304 -18.02 18.72 19.66
C GLU A 304 -17.11 19.86 19.15
N GLU A 305 -15.90 19.55 18.67
CA GLU A 305 -14.95 20.58 18.20
C GLU A 305 -15.12 20.90 16.71
N ILE A 306 -15.02 22.19 16.37
CA ILE A 306 -15.19 22.70 15.00
C ILE A 306 -13.91 22.49 14.15
N PHE A 307 -12.76 22.40 14.81
CA PHE A 307 -11.47 22.14 14.20
C PHE A 307 -10.96 20.77 14.64
N THR A 308 -10.11 20.17 13.82
CA THR A 308 -9.34 19.01 14.21
C THR A 308 -8.25 19.39 15.20
N LYS A 309 -7.69 18.40 15.90
CA LYS A 309 -6.36 18.56 16.51
C LYS A 309 -5.32 18.95 15.43
N LYS A 310 -4.16 19.47 15.85
CA LYS A 310 -3.09 19.82 14.91
C LYS A 310 -2.56 18.59 14.18
N LEU A 311 -2.64 18.60 12.84
CA LEU A 311 -2.01 17.61 11.98
C LEU A 311 -0.53 17.97 11.78
N TRP A 312 0.38 17.17 12.35
CA TRP A 312 1.79 17.53 12.50
C TRP A 312 2.55 17.75 11.19
N ASN A 313 2.38 16.89 10.19
CA ASN A 313 3.04 17.02 8.89
C ASN A 313 2.56 18.25 8.10
N MET A 314 1.34 18.70 8.36
CA MET A 314 0.78 19.92 7.75
C MET A 314 1.02 21.18 8.59
N GLY A 315 1.37 21.02 9.87
CA GLY A 315 1.66 22.11 10.78
C GLY A 315 0.45 22.96 11.19
N THR A 316 -0.78 22.50 10.95
CA THR A 316 -2.01 23.26 11.19
C THR A 316 -3.20 22.39 11.58
N GLU A 317 -4.34 23.02 11.89
CA GLU A 317 -5.63 22.42 12.23
C GLU A 317 -6.58 22.56 11.03
N TYR A 318 -7.56 21.66 10.91
CA TYR A 318 -8.50 21.64 9.79
C TYR A 318 -9.94 21.82 10.25
N TYR A 319 -10.72 22.54 9.46
CA TYR A 319 -12.13 22.80 9.74
C TYR A 319 -12.99 21.57 9.40
N LYS A 320 -13.84 21.12 10.34
CA LYS A 320 -14.61 19.86 10.22
C LYS A 320 -15.98 19.99 9.52
N LYS A 321 -16.54 21.19 9.39
CA LYS A 321 -17.94 21.39 8.94
C LYS A 321 -18.10 21.65 7.45
#